data_AF-A0A645IKL2-F1
#
_entry.id   AF-A0A645IKL2-F1
#
_cell.length_a   1.000
_cell.length_b   1.000
_cell.length_c   1.000
_cell.angle_alpha   90.00
_cell.angle_beta   90.00
_cell.angle_gamma   90.00
#
_symmetry.space_group_name_H-M   'P 1'
#
loop_
_entity.id
_entity.type
_entity.pdbx_description
1 polymer ?
#
loop_
_entity_poly.entity_id
_entity_poly.type
_entity_poly.pdbx_seq_one_letter_code
_entity_poly.pdbx_strand_id
1 'polypeptide(L)'
;MSVVGGLLLGDFAVKSGWFLPQTILYAAFTAIANFVPTNYELGYGFKFARIFLIIGVGLLGVWGFIGAFIINHVILYLTKGTDGKSYLYPLIPFNGPAFKKLLFKETGGRENK
;
A
#
# COMPACT_ATOMS: atom_id res chain seq x y z
N MET A 1 -1.55 26.53 12.76
CA MET A 1 -0.38 26.25 13.62
C MET A 1 0.30 24.92 13.33
N SER A 2 -0.42 23.82 13.05
CA SER A 2 0.20 22.50 12.77
C SER A 2 1.09 22.46 11.51
N VAL A 3 0.67 23.09 10.40
CA VAL A 3 1.40 23.07 9.13
C VAL A 3 2.76 23.78 9.20
N VAL A 4 2.80 24.94 9.85
CA VAL A 4 4.05 25.73 10.00
C VAL A 4 5.08 24.97 10.85
N GLY A 5 4.63 24.30 11.92
CA GLY A 5 5.51 23.47 12.75
C GLY A 5 6.10 22.27 12.00
N GLY A 6 5.30 21.59 11.16
CA GLY A 6 5.77 20.47 10.34
C GLY A 6 6.80 20.88 9.28
N LEU A 7 6.61 22.05 8.66
CA LEU A 7 7.55 22.59 7.67
C LEU A 7 8.89 22.97 8.32
N LEU A 8 8.85 23.64 9.48
CA LEU A 8 10.03 23.97 10.27
C LEU A 8 10.81 22.71 10.68
N LEU A 9 10.12 21.69 11.17
CA LEU A 9 10.75 20.42 11.56
C LEU A 9 11.44 19.74 10.37
N GLY A 10 10.80 19.75 9.20
CA GLY A 10 11.39 19.22 7.97
C GLY A 10 12.64 19.98 7.52
N ASP A 11 12.60 21.32 7.59
CA ASP A 11 13.74 22.17 7.26
C ASP A 11 14.91 21.98 8.25
N PHE A 12 14.63 21.86 9.55
CA PHE A 12 15.65 21.54 10.56
C PHE A 12 16.24 20.14 10.38
N ALA A 13 15.43 19.14 10.01
CA ALA A 13 15.87 17.76 9.80
C ALA A 13 16.86 17.62 8.61
N VAL A 14 16.71 18.48 7.59
CA VAL A 14 17.69 18.58 6.48
C VAL A 14 18.93 19.34 6.93
N LYS A 15 18.75 20.53 7.54
CA LYS A 15 19.86 21.41 7.93
C LYS A 15 20.79 20.79 8.98
N SER A 16 20.27 19.94 9.86
CA SER A 16 21.06 19.23 10.87
C SER A 16 21.90 18.08 10.29
N GLY A 17 21.72 17.73 9.01
CA GLY A 17 22.39 16.62 8.35
C GLY A 17 21.85 15.24 8.74
N TRP A 18 20.73 15.17 9.47
CA TRP A 18 20.12 13.89 9.86
C TRP A 18 19.49 13.16 8.67
N PHE A 19 18.91 13.91 7.74
CA PHE A 19 18.26 13.35 6.55
C PHE A 19 18.58 14.15 5.29
N LEU A 20 18.71 13.43 4.17
CA LEU A 20 18.79 14.04 2.85
C LEU A 20 17.38 14.50 2.40
N PRO A 21 17.27 15.64 1.67
CA PRO A 21 15.98 16.11 1.14
C PRO A 21 15.22 15.03 0.35
N GLN A 22 15.94 14.20 -0.40
CA GLN A 22 15.37 13.10 -1.18
C GLN A 22 14.71 12.05 -0.29
N THR A 23 15.31 11.71 0.85
CA THR A 23 14.75 10.73 1.80
C THR A 23 13.45 11.25 2.42
N ILE A 24 13.41 12.53 2.79
CA ILE A 24 12.20 13.16 3.32
C ILE A 24 11.09 13.20 2.27
N LEU A 25 11.44 13.51 1.00
CA LEU A 25 10.49 13.47 -0.12
C LEU A 25 9.85 12.08 -0.27
N TYR A 26 10.66 11.01 -0.27
CA TYR A 26 10.15 9.63 -0.37
C TYR A 26 9.30 9.23 0.84
N ALA A 27 9.68 9.65 2.05
CA ALA A 27 8.91 9.40 3.26
C ALA A 27 7.55 10.10 3.22
N ALA A 28 7.50 11.36 2.76
CA ALA A 28 6.26 12.11 2.59
C ALA A 28 5.32 11.46 1.56
N PHE A 29 5.86 11.05 0.41
CA PHE A 29 5.09 10.33 -0.61
C PHE A 29 4.52 9.02 -0.06
N THR A 30 5.35 8.24 0.66
CA THR A 30 4.92 6.99 1.31
C THR A 30 3.84 7.25 2.36
N ALA A 31 3.97 8.30 3.16
CA ALA A 31 2.97 8.68 4.16
C ALA A 31 1.61 8.98 3.52
N ILE A 32 1.59 9.72 2.41
CA ILE A 32 0.36 10.00 1.64
C ILE A 32 -0.20 8.70 1.04
N ALA A 33 0.65 7.84 0.48
CA ALA A 33 0.23 6.57 -0.11
C ALA A 33 -0.46 5.62 0.90
N ASN A 34 -0.13 5.71 2.20
CA ASN A 34 -0.81 4.91 3.23
C ASN A 34 -2.30 5.26 3.40
N PHE A 35 -2.79 6.38 2.84
CA PHE A 35 -4.21 6.76 2.88
C PHE A 35 -5.03 6.26 1.68
N VAL A 36 -4.39 5.56 0.73
CA VAL A 36 -5.05 5.03 -0.48
C VAL A 36 -6.05 3.88 -0.21
N PRO A 37 -5.81 2.92 0.70
CA PRO A 37 -6.70 1.77 0.86
C PRO A 37 -8.13 2.17 1.28
N THR A 38 -9.11 1.97 0.39
CA THR A 38 -10.52 2.25 0.65
C THR A 38 -11.20 1.14 1.46
N ASN A 39 -10.67 -0.09 1.39
CA ASN A 39 -11.26 -1.26 2.04
C ASN A 39 -10.51 -1.55 3.36
N TYR A 40 -11.22 -1.51 4.49
CA TYR A 40 -10.64 -1.75 5.80
C TYR A 40 -10.00 -3.14 5.94
N GLU A 41 -10.66 -4.19 5.46
CA GLU A 41 -10.17 -5.57 5.52
C GLU A 41 -8.82 -5.72 4.79
N LEU A 42 -8.71 -5.15 3.59
CA LEU A 42 -7.48 -5.14 2.81
C LEU A 42 -6.41 -4.25 3.47
N GLY A 43 -6.79 -3.12 4.04
CA GLY A 43 -5.90 -2.23 4.80
C GLY A 43 -5.30 -2.91 6.04
N TYR A 44 -6.09 -3.69 6.78
CA TYR A 44 -5.59 -4.52 7.87
C TYR A 44 -4.68 -5.64 7.35
N GLY A 45 -5.04 -6.28 6.23
CA GLY A 45 -4.18 -7.26 5.55
C GLY A 45 -2.79 -6.71 5.25
N PHE A 46 -2.68 -5.51 4.68
CA PHE A 46 -1.39 -4.86 4.42
C PHE A 46 -0.61 -4.48 5.68
N LYS A 47 -1.29 -4.15 6.79
CA LYS A 47 -0.62 -3.92 8.08
C LYS A 47 0.02 -5.20 8.60
N PHE A 48 -0.71 -6.32 8.57
CA PHE A 48 -0.16 -7.62 8.97
C PHE A 48 0.95 -8.08 8.03
N ALA A 49 0.79 -7.91 6.71
CA ALA A 49 1.82 -8.17 5.71
C ALA A 49 3.15 -7.49 6.05
N ARG A 50 3.08 -6.20 6.45
CA ARG A 50 4.27 -5.43 6.84
C ARG A 50 4.95 -6.02 8.08
N ILE A 51 4.17 -6.44 9.08
CA ILE A 51 4.72 -7.07 10.30
C ILE A 51 5.42 -8.40 9.96
N PHE A 52 4.82 -9.25 9.12
CA PHE A 52 5.45 -10.49 8.66
C PHE A 52 6.75 -10.25 7.89
N LEU A 53 6.79 -9.24 7.01
CA LEU A 53 7.99 -8.87 6.28
C LEU A 53 9.11 -8.41 7.22
N ILE A 54 8.80 -7.55 8.20
CA ILE A 54 9.80 -7.03 9.15
C ILE A 54 10.37 -8.18 10.00
N ILE A 55 9.53 -9.09 10.48
CA ILE A 55 9.97 -10.26 11.26
C ILE A 55 10.83 -11.18 10.40
N GLY A 56 10.39 -11.49 9.17
CA GLY A 56 11.14 -12.34 8.25
C GLY A 56 12.52 -11.76 7.92
N VAL A 57 12.58 -10.47 7.59
CA VAL A 57 13.84 -9.74 7.33
C VAL A 57 14.73 -9.70 8.57
N GLY A 58 14.16 -9.47 9.75
CA GLY A 58 14.92 -9.41 11.00
C GLY A 58 15.62 -10.72 11.35
N LEU A 59 15.04 -11.86 10.98
CA LEU A 59 15.60 -13.19 11.27
C LEU A 59 16.54 -13.71 10.18
N LEU A 60 16.21 -13.50 8.91
CA LEU A 60 16.86 -14.16 7.77
C LEU A 60 17.45 -13.18 6.73
N GLY A 61 17.39 -11.88 7.00
CA GLY A 61 17.86 -10.83 6.10
C GLY A 61 17.12 -10.83 4.75
N VAL A 62 17.89 -10.79 3.66
CA VAL A 62 17.36 -10.73 2.29
C VAL A 62 16.56 -11.98 1.93
N TRP A 63 16.95 -13.16 2.40
CA TRP A 63 16.20 -14.40 2.17
C TRP A 63 14.84 -14.39 2.87
N GLY A 64 14.79 -13.79 4.06
CA GLY A 64 13.55 -13.55 4.80
C GLY A 64 12.60 -12.59 4.08
N PHE A 65 13.15 -11.54 3.44
CA PHE A 65 12.36 -10.65 2.60
C PHE A 65 11.68 -11.40 1.45
N ILE A 66 12.45 -12.18 0.69
CA ILE A 66 11.93 -12.91 -0.49
C ILE A 66 10.86 -13.92 -0.07
N GLY A 67 11.13 -14.70 0.99
CA GLY A 67 10.18 -15.68 1.51
C GLY A 67 8.88 -15.03 2.00
N ALA A 68 8.97 -14.03 2.87
CA ALA A 68 7.81 -13.32 3.39
C ALA A 68 7.04 -12.58 2.27
N PHE A 69 7.72 -12.08 1.25
CA PHE A 69 7.10 -11.43 0.09
C PHE A 69 6.26 -12.42 -0.72
N ILE A 70 6.80 -13.60 -1.04
CA ILE A 70 6.09 -14.65 -1.77
C ILE A 70 4.87 -15.13 -0.95
N ILE A 71 5.07 -15.41 0.33
CA ILE A 71 3.99 -15.87 1.23
C ILE A 71 2.86 -14.83 1.27
N ASN A 72 3.20 -13.55 1.40
CA ASN A 72 2.20 -12.50 1.42
C ASN A 72 1.39 -12.42 0.11
N HIS A 73 2.04 -12.55 -1.05
CA HIS A 73 1.35 -12.54 -2.35
C HIS A 73 0.43 -13.76 -2.53
N VAL A 74 0.87 -14.93 -2.06
CA VAL A 74 0.06 -16.15 -2.08
C VAL A 74 -1.17 -16.00 -1.18
N ILE A 75 -1.01 -15.43 0.02
CA ILE A 75 -2.13 -15.16 0.94
C ILE A 75 -3.12 -14.18 0.28
N LEU A 76 -2.65 -13.09 -0.31
CA LEU A 76 -3.51 -12.14 -1.02
C LEU A 76 -4.29 -12.81 -2.17
N TYR A 77 -3.66 -13.73 -2.91
CA TYR A 77 -4.30 -14.48 -3.99
C TYR A 77 -5.41 -15.42 -3.47
N LEU A 78 -5.11 -16.15 -2.40
CA LEU A 78 -6.05 -17.10 -1.76
C LEU A 78 -7.19 -16.39 -1.03
N THR A 79 -6.98 -15.15 -0.60
CA THR A 79 -8.00 -14.36 0.10
C THR A 79 -9.03 -13.84 -0.91
N LYS A 80 -10.25 -14.37 -0.83
CA LYS A 80 -11.41 -13.92 -1.61
C LYS A 80 -12.14 -12.83 -0.82
N GLY A 81 -12.50 -11.74 -1.50
CA GLY A 81 -13.31 -10.67 -0.90
C GLY A 81 -14.77 -11.07 -0.74
N THR A 82 -15.53 -10.21 -0.05
CA THR A 82 -16.95 -10.36 0.27
C THR A 82 -17.87 -10.52 -0.95
N ASP A 83 -17.41 -10.16 -2.15
CA ASP A 83 -18.11 -10.38 -3.44
C ASP A 83 -17.77 -11.74 -4.11
N GLY A 84 -17.06 -12.65 -3.43
CA GLY A 84 -16.65 -13.96 -3.98
C GLY A 84 -15.53 -13.91 -5.02
N LYS A 85 -15.03 -12.72 -5.36
CA LYS A 85 -13.89 -12.47 -6.26
C LYS A 85 -12.63 -12.20 -5.43
N SER A 86 -11.45 -12.62 -5.92
CA SER A 86 -10.17 -12.35 -5.25
C SER A 86 -9.97 -10.85 -5.04
N TYR A 87 -9.37 -10.40 -3.92
CA TYR A 87 -9.06 -8.98 -3.66
C TYR A 87 -8.14 -8.36 -4.73
N LEU A 88 -7.51 -9.21 -5.56
CA LEU A 88 -6.70 -8.83 -6.73
C LEU A 88 -7.52 -8.64 -8.02
N TYR A 89 -8.85 -8.74 -7.98
CA TYR A 89 -9.70 -8.43 -9.13
C TYR A 89 -9.73 -6.91 -9.36
N PRO A 90 -9.31 -6.36 -10.52
CA PRO A 90 -9.23 -6.97 -11.85
C PRO A 90 -7.81 -7.20 -12.41
N LEU A 91 -6.76 -7.21 -11.57
CA LEU A 91 -5.40 -7.55 -12.01
C LEU A 91 -5.24 -9.05 -12.32
N ILE A 92 -5.93 -9.93 -11.58
CA ILE A 92 -5.92 -11.39 -11.79
C ILE A 92 -7.32 -11.95 -11.50
N PRO A 93 -8.08 -12.53 -12.46
CA PRO A 93 -7.85 -12.58 -13.91
C PRO A 93 -7.96 -11.19 -14.56
N PHE A 94 -6.95 -10.83 -15.33
CA PHE A 94 -6.78 -9.53 -15.98
C PHE A 94 -7.98 -9.18 -16.86
N ASN A 95 -8.84 -8.28 -16.39
CA ASN A 95 -9.99 -7.77 -17.15
C ASN A 95 -9.74 -6.29 -17.48
N GLY A 96 -9.06 -6.04 -18.60
CA GLY A 96 -8.72 -4.71 -19.10
C GLY A 96 -9.88 -3.69 -19.11
N PRO A 97 -11.11 -4.07 -19.53
CA PRO A 97 -12.26 -3.16 -19.45
C PRO A 97 -12.65 -2.78 -18.00
N ALA A 98 -12.56 -3.71 -17.05
CA ALA A 98 -12.83 -3.42 -15.64
C ALA A 98 -11.75 -2.52 -15.02
N PHE A 99 -10.48 -2.69 -15.40
CA PHE A 99 -9.39 -1.84 -14.95
C PHE A 99 -9.51 -0.39 -15.48
N LYS A 100 -9.90 -0.23 -16.75
CA LYS A 100 -10.22 1.10 -17.31
C LYS A 100 -11.42 1.75 -16.61
N LYS A 101 -12.46 0.98 -16.27
CA LYS A 101 -13.63 1.49 -15.53
C LYS A 101 -13.33 1.90 -14.08
N LEU A 102 -12.30 1.30 -13.45
CA LEU A 102 -11.83 1.70 -12.12
C LEU A 102 -10.94 2.95 -12.16
N LEU A 103 -10.08 3.09 -13.19
CA LEU A 103 -9.21 4.26 -13.36
C LEU A 103 -9.96 5.48 -13.89
N PHE A 104 -10.76 5.28 -14.94
CA PHE A 104 -11.72 6.24 -15.44
C PHE A 104 -13.03 5.89 -14.78
N LYS A 105 -13.25 6.41 -13.57
CA LYS A 105 -14.53 6.32 -12.88
C LYS A 105 -15.60 6.96 -13.78
N GLU A 106 -16.14 6.18 -14.72
CA GLU A 106 -17.37 6.50 -15.41
C GLU A 106 -18.47 6.46 -14.35
N THR A 107 -18.75 7.64 -13.81
CA THR A 107 -20.01 8.00 -13.19
C THR A 107 -21.12 7.64 -14.17
N GLY A 108 -21.67 6.43 -14.04
CA GLY A 108 -22.70 5.95 -14.95
C GLY A 108 -23.34 4.66 -14.46
N GLY A 109 -24.41 4.82 -13.68
CA GLY A 109 -25.60 3.97 -13.81
C GLY A 109 -25.57 2.58 -13.15
N ARG A 110 -26.51 2.43 -12.22
CA ARG A 110 -27.20 1.20 -11.83
C ARG A 110 -27.23 0.12 -12.94
N GLU A 111 -26.97 -1.13 -12.56
CA GLU A 111 -27.77 -2.32 -12.93
C GLU A 111 -27.20 -3.52 -12.14
N ASN A 112 -27.83 -3.98 -11.05
CA ASN A 112 -28.84 -5.05 -11.04
C ASN A 112 -28.50 -6.26 -11.93
N LYS A 113 -27.75 -7.22 -11.37
CA LYS A 113 -28.21 -8.60 -11.12
C LYS A 113 -27.15 -9.38 -10.37
#